data_AF-A0A1G5SHR8-F1
#
_entry.id   AF-A0A1G5SHR8-F1
#
_cell.length_a   1.000
_cell.length_b   1.000
_cell.length_c   1.000
_cell.angle_alpha   90.00
_cell.angle_beta   90.00
_cell.angle_gamma   90.00
#
_symmetry.space_group_name_H-M   'P 1'
#
loop_
_entity.id
_entity.type
_entity.pdbx_description
1 polymer ?
#
loop_
_entity_poly.entity_id
_entity_poly.type
_entity_poly.pdbx_seq_one_letter_code
_entity_poly.pdbx_strand_id
1 'polypeptide(L)'
;MLPGDVLLVTGEGKLSSSLIAAQKIIYLNVSSSHVEFSLGDGVFIHSTNDKGVHLTLLVDEDTACDHKWRVIRHKSITEAGSDTDKLQKAGMYFYAQNYNKVFMGSGNESSSFCSELVAKAYARAEIEIIGGKPPSKVTPAHFDKEADNLNDWVDVTEEYQKILADMKENYFMYRMAASTLSAFMTKRKVLEPYRQKIIERLESDSTENKEVAKKYREMLAGRELKYWHEKDS
;
A
#
# COMPACT_ATOMS: atom_id res chain seq x y z
N MET A 1 11.51 0.68 -11.84
CA MET A 1 10.53 0.39 -10.76
C MET A 1 10.36 1.62 -9.92
N LEU A 2 9.13 2.07 -9.76
CA LEU A 2 8.84 3.32 -9.07
C LEU A 2 7.74 3.10 -8.02
N PRO A 3 7.74 3.88 -6.94
CA PRO A 3 6.56 4.00 -6.09
C PRO A 3 5.32 4.34 -6.91
N GLY A 4 4.22 3.65 -6.66
CA GLY A 4 2.99 3.77 -7.43
C GLY A 4 2.78 2.69 -8.49
N ASP A 5 3.84 2.01 -8.97
CA ASP A 5 3.64 0.85 -9.84
C ASP A 5 2.71 -0.18 -9.17
N VAL A 6 1.79 -0.77 -9.94
CA VAL A 6 0.78 -1.71 -9.43
C VAL A 6 1.09 -3.11 -9.91
N LEU A 7 1.36 -4.01 -8.98
CA LEU A 7 1.53 -5.43 -9.25
C LEU A 7 0.16 -6.10 -9.25
N LEU A 8 -0.11 -6.85 -10.30
CA LEU A 8 -1.34 -7.58 -10.57
C LEU A 8 -1.02 -9.07 -10.47
N VAL A 9 -1.64 -9.77 -9.52
CA VAL A 9 -1.32 -11.17 -9.23
C VAL A 9 -2.56 -12.05 -9.16
N THR A 10 -2.35 -13.33 -9.48
CA THR A 10 -3.32 -14.40 -9.27
C THR A 10 -2.88 -15.22 -8.07
N GLY A 11 -3.61 -15.12 -6.96
CA GLY A 11 -3.33 -15.94 -5.79
C GLY A 11 -3.66 -17.42 -6.06
N GLU A 12 -3.09 -18.30 -5.26
CA GLU A 12 -3.39 -19.73 -5.35
C GLU A 12 -4.69 -20.13 -4.63
N GLY A 13 -5.32 -21.21 -5.12
CA GLY A 13 -6.44 -21.86 -4.44
C GLY A 13 -7.84 -21.34 -4.78
N LYS A 14 -8.85 -22.00 -4.18
CA LYS A 14 -10.27 -21.83 -4.55
C LYS A 14 -10.80 -20.41 -4.32
N LEU A 15 -10.31 -19.71 -3.30
CA LEU A 15 -10.74 -18.33 -3.00
C LEU A 15 -10.36 -17.38 -4.14
N SER A 16 -9.13 -17.49 -4.66
CA SER A 16 -8.67 -16.70 -5.81
C SER A 16 -9.52 -16.98 -7.06
N SER A 17 -9.74 -18.24 -7.40
CA SER A 17 -10.59 -18.62 -8.53
C SER A 17 -12.02 -18.09 -8.41
N SER A 18 -12.62 -18.14 -7.21
CA SER A 18 -13.95 -17.60 -6.97
C SER A 18 -13.99 -16.07 -7.08
N LEU A 19 -12.97 -15.37 -6.60
CA LEU A 19 -12.85 -13.92 -6.74
C LEU A 19 -12.73 -13.50 -8.21
N ILE A 20 -11.92 -14.20 -9.00
CA ILE A 20 -11.80 -13.95 -10.44
C ILE A 20 -13.15 -14.18 -11.13
N ALA A 21 -13.84 -15.28 -10.84
CA ALA A 21 -15.15 -15.57 -11.42
C ALA A 21 -16.20 -14.49 -11.08
N ALA A 22 -16.27 -14.06 -9.81
CA ALA A 22 -17.18 -13.01 -9.38
C ALA A 22 -16.89 -11.67 -10.07
N GLN A 23 -15.63 -11.39 -10.37
CA GLN A 23 -15.18 -10.16 -11.01
C GLN A 23 -15.46 -10.11 -12.53
N LYS A 24 -15.81 -11.23 -13.18
CA LYS A 24 -16.09 -11.26 -14.63
C LYS A 24 -17.26 -10.37 -15.05
N ILE A 25 -18.15 -10.02 -14.11
CA ILE A 25 -19.23 -9.05 -14.35
C ILE A 25 -18.72 -7.63 -14.58
N ILE A 26 -17.51 -7.32 -14.07
CA ILE A 26 -16.85 -6.02 -14.23
C ILE A 26 -16.00 -6.03 -15.50
N TYR A 27 -15.24 -7.10 -15.70
CA TYR A 27 -14.37 -7.26 -16.86
C TYR A 27 -14.20 -8.75 -17.21
N LEU A 28 -14.57 -9.13 -18.43
CA LEU A 28 -14.62 -10.53 -18.85
C LEU A 28 -13.25 -11.23 -18.84
N ASN A 29 -12.17 -10.49 -19.14
CA ASN A 29 -10.80 -11.02 -19.20
C ASN A 29 -10.04 -10.85 -17.88
N VAL A 30 -10.73 -10.60 -16.77
CA VAL A 30 -10.09 -10.56 -15.44
C VAL A 30 -9.30 -11.85 -15.19
N SER A 31 -8.07 -11.67 -14.74
CA SER A 31 -7.14 -12.74 -14.37
C SER A 31 -6.60 -12.54 -12.96
N SER A 32 -6.47 -11.30 -12.50
CA SER A 32 -5.95 -10.97 -11.18
C SER A 32 -7.01 -11.12 -10.10
N SER A 33 -6.65 -11.82 -9.02
CA SER A 33 -7.45 -11.90 -7.79
C SER A 33 -7.02 -10.86 -6.76
N HIS A 34 -5.82 -10.29 -6.92
CA HIS A 34 -5.17 -9.44 -5.93
C HIS A 34 -4.29 -8.40 -6.62
N VAL A 35 -4.09 -7.27 -5.95
CA VAL A 35 -3.25 -6.17 -6.44
C VAL A 35 -2.44 -5.56 -5.32
N GLU A 36 -1.25 -5.06 -5.64
CA GLU A 36 -0.30 -4.54 -4.66
C GLU A 36 0.30 -3.23 -5.14
N PHE A 37 0.63 -2.37 -4.18
CA PHE A 37 1.18 -1.04 -4.45
C PHE A 37 2.69 -1.04 -4.23
N SER A 38 3.47 -0.71 -5.26
CA SER A 38 4.92 -0.60 -5.17
C SER A 38 5.31 0.58 -4.29
N LEU A 39 6.24 0.33 -3.36
CA LEU A 39 6.98 1.37 -2.63
C LEU A 39 8.35 1.64 -3.26
N GLY A 40 8.68 0.99 -4.38
CA GLY A 40 10.00 1.01 -5.02
C GLY A 40 10.85 -0.21 -4.68
N ASP A 41 11.88 -0.45 -5.51
CA ASP A 41 12.93 -1.45 -5.27
C ASP A 41 12.44 -2.88 -4.92
N GLY A 42 11.35 -3.31 -5.58
CA GLY A 42 10.77 -4.63 -5.36
C GLY A 42 10.05 -4.81 -4.02
N VAL A 43 9.85 -3.73 -3.26
CA VAL A 43 9.03 -3.71 -2.04
C VAL A 43 7.61 -3.29 -2.37
N PHE A 44 6.64 -4.08 -1.93
CA PHE A 44 5.22 -3.82 -2.12
C PHE A 44 4.51 -3.67 -0.78
N ILE A 45 3.44 -2.88 -0.77
CA ILE A 45 2.47 -2.81 0.33
C ILE A 45 1.11 -3.28 -0.18
N HIS A 46 0.51 -4.20 0.57
CA HIS A 46 -0.75 -4.83 0.19
C HIS A 46 -1.60 -5.17 1.41
N SER A 47 -2.88 -5.50 1.18
CA SER A 47 -3.83 -5.86 2.23
C SER A 47 -4.35 -7.28 2.05
N THR A 48 -4.11 -8.14 3.04
CA THR A 48 -4.55 -9.55 3.02
C THR A 48 -5.42 -9.86 4.23
N ASN A 49 -6.25 -10.91 4.13
CA ASN A 49 -7.21 -11.26 5.19
C ASN A 49 -6.55 -11.66 6.53
N ASP A 50 -5.33 -12.18 6.50
CA ASP A 50 -4.60 -12.65 7.69
C ASP A 50 -3.87 -11.52 8.44
N LYS A 51 -3.32 -10.53 7.74
CA LYS A 51 -2.45 -9.49 8.33
C LYS A 51 -2.97 -8.07 8.17
N GLY A 52 -3.98 -7.84 7.33
CA GLY A 52 -4.34 -6.50 6.87
C GLY A 52 -3.21 -5.90 6.03
N VAL A 53 -2.98 -4.59 6.19
CA VAL A 53 -1.99 -3.85 5.39
C VAL A 53 -0.58 -4.08 5.90
N HIS A 54 0.28 -4.68 5.09
CA HIS A 54 1.68 -4.97 5.44
C HIS A 54 2.59 -4.96 4.20
N LEU A 55 3.90 -5.07 4.44
CA LEU A 55 4.90 -5.12 3.36
C LEU A 55 5.16 -6.55 2.89
N THR A 56 5.44 -6.70 1.60
CA THR A 56 5.92 -7.93 0.96
C THR A 56 7.03 -7.59 -0.05
N LEU A 57 7.72 -8.62 -0.54
CA LEU A 57 8.77 -8.48 -1.55
C LEU A 57 8.34 -9.18 -2.84
N LEU A 58 8.74 -8.64 -3.98
CA LEU A 58 8.50 -9.25 -5.30
C LEU A 58 8.94 -10.71 -5.35
N VAL A 59 10.08 -11.06 -4.73
CA VAL A 59 10.59 -12.43 -4.72
C VAL A 59 9.69 -13.41 -3.96
N ASP A 60 8.95 -12.93 -2.95
CA ASP A 60 7.96 -13.75 -2.24
C ASP A 60 6.71 -13.94 -3.10
N GLU A 61 6.22 -12.86 -3.72
CA GLU A 61 5.05 -12.91 -4.59
C GLU A 61 5.29 -13.75 -5.85
N ASP A 62 6.49 -13.68 -6.42
CA ASP A 62 6.90 -14.51 -7.56
C ASP A 62 6.78 -16.01 -7.25
N THR A 63 7.16 -16.39 -6.02
CA THR A 63 7.03 -17.77 -5.54
C THR A 63 5.59 -18.12 -5.23
N ALA A 64 4.84 -17.20 -4.60
CA ALA A 64 3.47 -17.43 -4.14
C ALA A 64 2.42 -17.47 -5.27
N CYS A 65 2.73 -16.89 -6.43
CA CYS A 65 1.80 -16.75 -7.56
C CYS A 65 2.24 -17.55 -8.80
N ASP A 66 3.12 -18.55 -8.65
CA ASP A 66 3.60 -19.41 -9.75
C ASP A 66 4.09 -18.58 -10.96
N HIS A 67 4.87 -17.53 -10.70
CA HIS A 67 5.44 -16.62 -11.71
C HIS A 67 4.42 -15.89 -12.60
N LYS A 68 3.13 -15.90 -12.24
CA LYS A 68 2.05 -15.27 -13.02
C LYS A 68 1.65 -13.94 -12.40
N TRP A 69 2.38 -12.91 -12.79
CA TRP A 69 2.12 -11.55 -12.39
C TRP A 69 2.47 -10.58 -13.53
N ARG A 70 1.89 -9.39 -13.46
CA ARG A 70 2.21 -8.27 -14.36
C ARG A 70 2.29 -6.99 -13.56
N VAL A 71 3.05 -6.01 -14.04
CA VAL A 71 3.17 -4.71 -13.40
C VAL A 71 2.80 -3.60 -14.35
N ILE A 72 1.95 -2.70 -13.90
CA ILE A 72 1.56 -1.50 -14.65
C ILE A 72 1.97 -0.24 -13.91
N ARG A 73 2.33 0.80 -14.67
CA ARG A 73 2.65 2.14 -14.18
C ARG A 73 1.70 3.15 -14.78
N HIS A 74 1.15 4.03 -13.97
CA HIS A 74 0.33 5.13 -14.47
C HIS A 74 1.23 6.13 -15.22
N LYS A 75 0.79 6.63 -16.39
CA LYS A 75 1.62 7.47 -17.28
C LYS A 75 2.04 8.81 -16.67
N SER A 76 1.36 9.27 -15.61
CA SER A 76 1.80 10.46 -14.86
C SER A 76 3.08 10.21 -14.05
N ILE A 77 3.45 8.96 -13.80
CA ILE A 77 4.64 8.57 -13.06
C ILE A 77 5.75 8.31 -14.09
N THR A 78 6.61 9.30 -14.31
CA THR A 78 7.65 9.22 -15.35
C THR A 78 9.00 8.78 -14.79
N GLU A 79 9.36 9.27 -13.60
CA GLU A 79 10.65 9.02 -12.97
C GLU A 79 10.56 9.20 -11.45
N ALA A 80 11.65 8.88 -10.76
CA ALA A 80 11.78 9.18 -9.34
C ALA A 80 11.78 10.70 -9.12
N GLY A 81 10.94 11.17 -8.20
CA GLY A 81 10.81 12.59 -7.89
C GLY A 81 9.70 12.86 -6.88
N SER A 82 9.14 14.07 -6.93
CA SER A 82 8.12 14.51 -5.97
C SER A 82 6.85 13.65 -6.01
N ASP A 83 6.43 13.16 -7.17
CA ASP A 83 5.19 12.39 -7.28
C ASP A 83 5.35 10.98 -6.74
N THR A 84 6.49 10.33 -7.02
CA THR A 84 6.81 9.03 -6.41
C THR A 84 7.00 9.13 -4.90
N ASP A 85 7.54 10.24 -4.39
CA ASP A 85 7.67 10.49 -2.95
C ASP A 85 6.29 10.65 -2.28
N LYS A 86 5.38 11.43 -2.89
CA LYS A 86 3.97 11.52 -2.44
C LYS A 86 3.30 10.16 -2.43
N LEU A 87 3.46 9.37 -3.50
CA LEU A 87 2.90 8.03 -3.62
C LEU A 87 3.47 7.07 -2.57
N GLN A 88 4.77 7.10 -2.32
CA GLN A 88 5.41 6.27 -1.30
C GLN A 88 4.87 6.61 0.10
N LYS A 89 4.82 7.90 0.46
CA LYS A 89 4.22 8.37 1.72
C LYS A 89 2.74 8.01 1.83
N ALA A 90 2.00 8.14 0.73
CA ALA A 90 0.59 7.81 0.67
C ALA A 90 0.32 6.31 0.87
N GLY A 91 1.11 5.43 0.24
CA GLY A 91 1.04 3.99 0.47
C GLY A 91 1.38 3.64 1.92
N MET A 92 2.49 4.17 2.43
CA MET A 92 2.95 3.92 3.81
C MET A 92 1.95 4.41 4.87
N TYR A 93 1.20 5.48 4.60
CA TYR A 93 0.19 6.02 5.52
C TYR A 93 -0.80 4.96 6.01
N PHE A 94 -1.18 4.02 5.13
CA PHE A 94 -2.17 2.98 5.43
C PHE A 94 -1.60 1.74 6.12
N TYR A 95 -0.30 1.72 6.42
CA TYR A 95 0.36 0.57 7.04
C TYR A 95 -0.34 0.11 8.32
N ALA A 96 -0.51 -1.21 8.44
CA ALA A 96 -1.13 -1.89 9.57
C ALA A 96 -2.61 -1.53 9.83
N GLN A 97 -3.32 -1.02 8.81
CA GLN A 97 -4.78 -1.10 8.75
C GLN A 97 -5.25 -2.56 8.75
N ASN A 98 -6.48 -2.79 9.19
CA ASN A 98 -7.10 -4.12 9.13
C ASN A 98 -7.49 -4.48 7.68
N TYR A 99 -7.77 -5.76 7.44
CA TYR A 99 -8.42 -6.17 6.19
C TYR A 99 -9.90 -5.80 6.21
N ASN A 100 -10.39 -5.17 5.15
CA ASN A 100 -11.81 -4.88 5.01
C ASN A 100 -12.55 -6.18 4.67
N LYS A 101 -13.57 -6.56 5.45
CA LYS A 101 -14.37 -7.78 5.20
C LYS A 101 -15.69 -7.49 4.50
N VAL A 102 -16.07 -6.22 4.32
CA VAL A 102 -17.35 -5.80 3.74
C VAL A 102 -17.13 -5.40 2.28
N PHE A 103 -17.30 -6.36 1.37
CA PHE A 103 -17.06 -6.17 -0.05
C PHE A 103 -17.98 -5.10 -0.66
N MET A 104 -17.41 -4.15 -1.40
CA MET A 104 -18.14 -3.05 -2.05
C MET A 104 -19.05 -2.25 -1.10
N GLY A 105 -18.68 -2.11 0.18
CA GLY A 105 -19.37 -1.23 1.12
C GLY A 105 -19.16 0.28 0.84
N SER A 106 -19.44 1.12 1.84
CA SER A 106 -19.16 2.56 1.78
C SER A 106 -17.67 2.92 1.91
N GLY A 107 -16.80 1.93 2.19
CA GLY A 107 -15.40 2.17 2.57
C GLY A 107 -15.26 2.63 4.03
N ASN A 108 -14.03 2.62 4.56
CA ASN A 108 -13.69 3.18 5.86
C ASN A 108 -12.20 3.52 5.97
N GLU A 109 -11.82 4.27 7.00
CA GLU A 109 -10.44 4.75 7.22
C GLU A 109 -9.53 3.79 8.00
N SER A 110 -10.05 2.64 8.49
CA SER A 110 -9.31 1.74 9.39
C SER A 110 -9.03 0.36 8.79
N SER A 111 -9.54 0.11 7.58
CA SER A 111 -9.36 -1.14 6.85
C SER A 111 -9.39 -0.92 5.35
N SER A 112 -8.75 -1.83 4.61
CA SER A 112 -8.72 -1.77 3.14
C SER A 112 -8.76 -3.18 2.54
N PHE A 113 -9.46 -3.33 1.41
CA PHE A 113 -9.14 -4.38 0.44
C PHE A 113 -7.82 -4.09 -0.29
N CYS A 114 -7.28 -5.06 -1.02
CA CYS A 114 -6.07 -4.87 -1.81
C CYS A 114 -6.20 -3.74 -2.85
N SER A 115 -7.25 -3.77 -3.66
CA SER A 115 -7.55 -2.72 -4.65
C SER A 115 -7.98 -1.40 -4.04
N GLU A 116 -8.70 -1.44 -2.91
CA GLU A 116 -9.07 -0.25 -2.15
C GLU A 116 -7.83 0.47 -1.59
N LEU A 117 -6.85 -0.28 -1.09
CA LEU A 117 -5.57 0.26 -0.61
C LEU A 117 -4.83 0.99 -1.73
N VAL A 118 -4.67 0.37 -2.91
CA VAL A 118 -4.04 1.00 -4.07
C VAL A 118 -4.77 2.30 -4.43
N ALA A 119 -6.10 2.25 -4.57
CA ALA A 119 -6.89 3.43 -4.91
C ALA A 119 -6.84 4.54 -3.85
N LYS A 120 -6.78 4.18 -2.56
CA LYS A 120 -6.59 5.14 -1.46
C LYS A 120 -5.21 5.80 -1.51
N ALA A 121 -4.16 5.04 -1.83
CA ALA A 121 -2.80 5.58 -1.96
C ALA A 121 -2.72 6.60 -3.12
N TYR A 122 -3.28 6.27 -4.28
CA TYR A 122 -3.39 7.18 -5.42
C TYR A 122 -4.24 8.43 -5.10
N ALA A 123 -5.42 8.26 -4.48
CA ALA A 123 -6.27 9.37 -4.09
C ALA A 123 -5.59 10.31 -3.07
N ARG A 124 -4.86 9.76 -2.10
CA ARG A 124 -4.08 10.53 -1.12
C ARG A 124 -2.88 11.25 -1.75
N ALA A 125 -2.35 10.72 -2.86
CA ALA A 125 -1.34 11.38 -3.68
C ALA A 125 -1.94 12.37 -4.70
N GLU A 126 -3.26 12.58 -4.67
CA GLU A 126 -4.00 13.48 -5.58
C GLU A 126 -3.89 13.07 -7.06
N ILE A 127 -3.71 11.77 -7.32
CA ILE A 127 -3.68 11.21 -8.68
C ILE A 127 -4.96 10.41 -8.90
N GLU A 128 -5.75 10.85 -9.88
CA GLU A 128 -6.97 10.14 -10.27
C GLU A 128 -6.63 8.88 -11.09
N ILE A 129 -7.25 7.76 -10.74
CA ILE A 129 -7.16 6.50 -11.48
C ILE A 129 -8.55 5.89 -11.65
N ILE A 130 -8.69 4.99 -12.64
CA ILE A 130 -9.93 4.22 -12.87
C ILE A 130 -11.16 5.14 -13.06
N GLY A 131 -10.95 6.26 -13.75
CA GLY A 131 -11.99 7.27 -14.04
C GLY A 131 -12.66 7.84 -12.78
N GLY A 132 -11.88 8.14 -11.74
CA GLY A 132 -12.37 8.82 -10.52
C GLY A 132 -13.25 7.95 -9.65
N LYS A 133 -13.23 6.63 -9.83
CA LYS A 133 -14.05 5.70 -9.05
C LYS A 133 -13.67 5.77 -7.56
N PRO A 134 -14.65 5.78 -6.63
CA PRO A 134 -14.36 5.75 -5.20
C PRO A 134 -13.51 4.51 -4.83
N PRO A 135 -12.48 4.63 -3.96
CA PRO A 135 -11.59 3.52 -3.63
C PRO A 135 -12.31 2.24 -3.19
N SER A 136 -13.41 2.36 -2.43
CA SER A 136 -14.22 1.24 -1.95
C SER A 136 -14.94 0.44 -3.06
N LYS A 137 -14.94 0.96 -4.29
CA LYS A 137 -15.56 0.34 -5.48
C LYS A 137 -14.53 -0.12 -6.51
N VAL A 138 -13.24 0.11 -6.26
CA VAL A 138 -12.16 -0.38 -7.12
C VAL A 138 -11.87 -1.85 -6.80
N THR A 139 -11.67 -2.65 -7.83
CA THR A 139 -11.41 -4.11 -7.75
C THR A 139 -10.23 -4.48 -8.63
N PRO A 140 -9.56 -5.63 -8.42
CA PRO A 140 -8.51 -6.12 -9.33
C PRO A 140 -8.91 -6.11 -10.82
N ALA A 141 -10.17 -6.46 -11.14
CA ALA A 141 -10.70 -6.43 -12.51
C ALA A 141 -10.59 -5.07 -13.21
N HIS A 142 -10.67 -3.97 -12.45
CA HIS A 142 -10.51 -2.64 -13.01
C HIS A 142 -9.07 -2.41 -13.44
N PHE A 143 -8.10 -2.78 -12.61
CA PHE A 143 -6.68 -2.72 -12.99
C PHE A 143 -6.36 -3.67 -14.14
N ASP A 144 -6.99 -4.85 -14.18
CA ASP A 144 -6.80 -5.76 -15.31
C ASP A 144 -7.26 -5.15 -16.64
N LYS A 145 -8.40 -4.46 -16.62
CA LYS A 145 -8.90 -3.72 -17.78
C LYS A 145 -7.95 -2.60 -18.20
N GLU A 146 -7.37 -1.87 -17.24
CA GLU A 146 -6.39 -0.83 -17.53
C GLU A 146 -5.09 -1.40 -18.12
N ALA A 147 -4.63 -2.54 -17.60
CA ALA A 147 -3.45 -3.23 -18.09
C ALA A 147 -3.63 -3.81 -19.50
N ASP A 148 -4.85 -4.17 -19.90
CA ASP A 148 -5.13 -4.65 -21.26
C ASP A 148 -5.30 -3.49 -22.26
N ASN A 149 -5.84 -2.34 -21.83
CA ASN A 149 -6.10 -1.20 -22.71
C ASN A 149 -4.90 -0.25 -22.85
N LEU A 150 -4.10 -0.08 -21.80
CA LEU A 150 -2.91 0.78 -21.75
C LEU A 150 -3.15 2.25 -22.18
N ASN A 151 -4.36 2.77 -21.91
CA ASN A 151 -4.73 4.15 -22.23
C ASN A 151 -3.99 5.14 -21.32
N ASP A 152 -4.12 4.99 -20.00
CA ASP A 152 -3.46 5.83 -18.99
C ASP A 152 -2.29 5.11 -18.30
N TRP A 153 -2.00 3.88 -18.73
CA TRP A 153 -1.05 2.97 -18.10
C TRP A 153 -0.03 2.46 -19.10
N VAL A 154 1.13 2.06 -18.61
CA VAL A 154 2.17 1.35 -19.36
C VAL A 154 2.53 0.06 -18.63
N ASP A 155 2.80 -1.00 -19.38
CA ASP A 155 3.32 -2.25 -18.84
C ASP A 155 4.82 -2.10 -18.55
N VAL A 156 5.22 -2.37 -17.31
CA VAL A 156 6.62 -2.29 -16.84
C VAL A 156 7.11 -3.63 -16.28
N THR A 157 6.42 -4.73 -16.60
CA THR A 157 6.72 -6.08 -16.11
C THR A 157 8.17 -6.48 -16.38
N GLU A 158 8.71 -6.14 -17.55
CA GLU A 158 10.10 -6.44 -17.91
C GLU A 158 11.13 -5.73 -17.01
N GLU A 159 10.83 -4.53 -16.50
CA GLU A 159 11.69 -3.86 -15.52
C GLU A 159 11.76 -4.66 -14.22
N TYR A 160 10.61 -5.22 -13.81
CA TYR A 160 10.49 -5.99 -12.58
C TYR A 160 11.14 -7.37 -12.68
N GLN A 161 11.07 -8.01 -13.85
CA GLN A 161 11.78 -9.28 -14.10
C GLN A 161 13.30 -9.12 -13.95
N LYS A 162 13.86 -7.95 -14.30
CA LYS A 162 15.29 -7.66 -14.14
C LYS A 162 15.69 -7.56 -12.66
N ILE A 163 14.94 -6.82 -11.83
CA ILE A 163 15.26 -6.77 -10.39
C ILE A 163 15.03 -8.12 -9.72
N LEU A 164 14.05 -8.91 -10.17
CA LEU A 164 13.73 -10.18 -9.53
C LEU A 164 14.93 -11.12 -9.56
N ALA A 165 15.69 -11.12 -10.65
CA ALA A 165 16.94 -11.88 -10.73
C ALA A 165 17.95 -11.43 -9.67
N ASP A 166 18.17 -10.11 -9.55
CA ASP A 166 19.06 -9.54 -8.53
C ASP A 166 18.57 -9.83 -7.09
N MET A 167 17.26 -9.73 -6.84
CA MET A 167 16.66 -10.07 -5.54
C MET A 167 16.82 -11.54 -5.18
N LYS A 168 16.80 -12.45 -6.17
CA LYS A 168 17.03 -13.87 -5.93
C LYS A 168 18.48 -14.14 -5.54
N GLU A 169 19.42 -13.46 -6.18
CA GLU A 169 20.86 -13.56 -5.85
C GLU A 169 21.18 -12.90 -4.50
N ASN A 170 20.56 -11.76 -4.20
CA ASN A 170 20.81 -10.93 -3.03
C ASN A 170 19.69 -11.00 -1.98
N TYR A 171 18.97 -12.12 -1.91
CA TYR A 171 17.74 -12.30 -1.11
C TYR A 171 17.86 -11.83 0.33
N PHE A 172 18.97 -12.16 1.00
CA PHE A 172 19.21 -11.76 2.38
C PHE A 172 19.19 -10.24 2.58
N MET A 173 19.81 -9.49 1.67
CA MET A 173 19.90 -8.03 1.77
C MET A 173 18.52 -7.38 1.60
N TYR A 174 17.75 -7.81 0.61
CA TYR A 174 16.37 -7.34 0.40
C TYR A 174 15.46 -7.69 1.57
N ARG A 175 15.53 -8.94 2.07
CA ARG A 175 14.76 -9.38 3.24
C ARG A 175 15.07 -8.54 4.47
N MET A 176 16.36 -8.30 4.72
CA MET A 176 16.81 -7.51 5.86
C MET A 176 16.28 -6.07 5.75
N ALA A 177 16.44 -5.42 4.60
CA ALA A 177 15.95 -4.06 4.38
C ALA A 177 14.43 -3.95 4.58
N ALA A 178 13.64 -4.83 3.97
CA ALA A 178 12.19 -4.84 4.12
C ALA A 178 11.73 -5.14 5.55
N SER A 179 12.43 -6.05 6.23
CA SER A 179 12.13 -6.43 7.62
C SER A 179 12.46 -5.29 8.58
N THR A 180 13.57 -4.58 8.37
CA THR A 180 13.93 -3.37 9.11
C THR A 180 12.90 -2.26 8.90
N LEU A 181 12.48 -2.01 7.65
CA LEU A 181 11.43 -1.04 7.34
C LEU A 181 10.12 -1.38 8.05
N SER A 182 9.66 -2.63 7.93
CA SER A 182 8.45 -3.12 8.60
C SER A 182 8.55 -2.99 10.13
N ALA A 183 9.71 -3.29 10.72
CA ALA A 183 9.94 -3.15 12.16
C ALA A 183 9.85 -1.70 12.63
N PHE A 184 10.39 -0.73 11.88
CA PHE A 184 10.26 0.69 12.19
C PHE A 184 8.80 1.17 12.13
N MET A 185 8.07 0.76 11.10
CA MET A 185 6.65 1.11 10.93
C MET A 185 5.79 0.48 12.05
N THR A 186 6.04 -0.80 12.38
CA THR A 186 5.37 -1.50 13.48
C THR A 186 5.66 -0.85 14.83
N LYS A 187 6.93 -0.52 15.10
CA LYS A 187 7.33 0.16 16.34
C LYS A 187 6.55 1.47 16.52
N ARG A 188 6.37 2.23 15.44
CA ARG A 188 5.62 3.49 15.48
C ARG A 188 4.15 3.27 15.85
N LYS A 189 3.50 2.25 15.28
CA LYS A 189 2.14 1.84 15.67
C LYS A 189 2.04 1.41 17.13
N VAL A 190 2.96 0.56 17.60
CA VAL A 190 2.95 0.04 18.97
C VAL A 190 3.17 1.14 20.00
N LEU A 191 4.05 2.10 19.71
CA LEU A 191 4.38 3.18 20.65
C LEU A 191 3.34 4.31 20.66
N GLU A 192 2.49 4.42 19.64
CA GLU A 192 1.55 5.55 19.54
C GLU A 192 0.61 5.68 20.74
N PRO A 193 -0.09 4.63 21.21
CA PRO A 193 -0.95 4.75 22.40
C PRO A 193 -0.20 5.16 23.67
N TYR A 194 1.04 4.72 23.84
CA TYR A 194 1.88 5.09 24.98
C TYR A 194 2.31 6.55 24.89
N ARG A 195 2.71 7.00 23.70
CA ARG A 195 3.05 8.39 23.43
C ARG A 195 1.87 9.31 23.73
N GLN A 196 0.66 8.97 23.28
CA GLN A 196 -0.53 9.75 23.58
C GLN A 196 -0.80 9.85 25.08
N LYS A 197 -0.71 8.75 25.83
CA LYS A 197 -0.88 8.76 27.30
C LYS A 197 0.16 9.63 28.01
N ILE A 198 1.40 9.67 27.52
CA ILE A 198 2.44 10.53 28.09
C ILE A 198 2.10 12.00 27.85
N ILE A 199 1.68 12.36 26.63
CA ILE A 199 1.29 13.73 26.28
C ILE A 199 0.08 14.16 27.11
N GLU A 200 -0.99 13.34 27.19
CA GLU A 200 -2.19 13.61 27.99
C GLU A 200 -1.87 13.80 29.48
N ARG A 201 -0.91 13.03 30.02
CA ARG A 201 -0.44 13.22 31.40
C ARG A 201 0.28 14.55 31.60
N LEU A 202 1.12 14.97 30.65
CA LEU A 202 1.80 16.26 30.72
C LEU A 202 0.79 17.43 30.62
N GLU A 203 -0.27 17.28 29.83
CA GLU A 203 -1.34 18.28 29.68
C GLU A 203 -2.17 18.48 30.94
N SER A 204 -2.25 17.47 31.82
CA SER A 204 -3.05 17.52 33.05
C SER A 204 -2.28 18.03 34.28
N ASP A 205 -1.00 18.35 34.13
CA ASP A 205 -0.10 18.71 35.22
C ASP A 205 0.17 20.23 35.26
N SER A 206 1.37 20.64 35.66
CA SER A 206 1.83 22.03 35.75
C SER A 206 1.78 22.79 34.41
N THR A 207 1.78 24.13 34.48
CA THR A 207 1.87 25.00 33.30
C THR A 207 3.12 24.72 32.46
N GLU A 208 4.24 24.39 33.10
CA GLU A 208 5.48 24.01 32.41
C GLU A 208 5.30 22.71 31.60
N ASN A 209 4.66 21.70 32.20
CA ASN A 209 4.39 20.43 31.51
C ASN A 209 3.42 20.58 30.33
N LYS A 210 2.47 21.52 30.41
CA LYS A 210 1.60 21.87 29.28
C LYS A 210 2.37 22.45 28.09
N GLU A 211 3.35 23.33 28.34
CA GLU A 211 4.21 23.85 27.28
C GLU A 211 5.09 22.77 26.65
N VAL A 212 5.57 21.81 27.45
CA VAL A 212 6.28 20.63 26.94
C VAL A 212 5.37 19.79 26.06
N ALA A 213 4.13 19.51 26.50
CA ALA A 213 3.16 18.75 25.72
C ALA A 213 2.83 19.42 24.38
N LYS A 214 2.65 20.75 24.38
CA LYS A 214 2.43 21.54 23.17
C LYS A 214 3.58 21.39 22.17
N LYS A 215 4.83 21.54 22.63
CA LYS A 215 6.03 21.33 21.80
C LYS A 215 6.09 19.91 21.22
N TYR A 216 5.72 18.90 21.99
CA TYR A 216 5.61 17.54 21.49
C TYR A 216 4.58 17.44 20.37
N ARG A 217 3.35 17.93 20.56
CA ARG A 217 2.31 17.88 19.51
C ARG A 217 2.74 18.63 18.24
N GLU A 218 3.33 19.81 18.36
CA GLU A 218 3.86 20.57 17.21
C GLU A 218 4.95 19.79 16.45
N MET A 219 5.88 19.17 17.17
CA MET A 219 6.91 18.31 16.58
C MET A 219 6.30 17.09 15.87
N LEU A 220 5.23 16.49 16.42
CA LEU A 220 4.54 15.36 15.81
C LEU A 220 3.76 15.77 14.55
N ALA A 221 3.05 16.90 14.61
CA ALA A 221 2.28 17.44 13.50
C ALA A 221 3.16 17.83 12.30
N GLY A 222 4.39 18.29 12.58
CA GLY A 222 5.40 18.63 11.58
C GLY A 222 6.12 17.44 10.94
N ARG A 223 5.79 16.19 11.30
CA ARG A 223 6.42 15.02 10.67
C ARG A 223 5.97 14.89 9.22
N GLU A 224 6.96 14.66 8.38
CA GLU A 224 6.75 14.43 6.95
C GLU A 224 6.01 13.11 6.67
N LEU A 225 6.48 12.01 7.26
CA LEU A 225 5.81 10.72 7.16
C LEU A 225 4.79 10.57 8.29
N LYS A 226 3.54 10.33 7.93
CA LYS A 226 2.37 10.22 8.80
C LYS A 226 1.68 8.88 8.60
N TYR A 227 1.00 8.37 9.63
CA TYR A 227 0.24 7.12 9.53
C TYR A 227 -1.20 7.30 9.99
N TRP A 228 -2.11 6.49 9.44
CA TRP A 228 -3.55 6.56 9.69
C TRP A 228 -3.98 6.42 11.16
N HIS A 229 -3.15 5.80 11.99
CA HIS A 229 -3.43 5.53 13.40
C HIS A 229 -2.85 6.59 14.35
N GLU A 230 -2.14 7.59 13.82
CA GLU A 230 -1.61 8.69 14.62
C GLU A 230 -2.67 9.79 14.78
N LYS A 231 -2.84 10.30 16.00
CA LYS A 231 -3.85 11.34 16.27
C LYS A 231 -3.41 12.74 15.86
N ASP A 232 -2.10 13.00 15.92
CA ASP A 232 -1.49 14.31 15.68
C ASP A 232 -0.95 14.45 14.25
N SER A 233 -1.35 13.56 13.34
CA SER A 233 -0.92 13.53 11.94
C SER A 233 -1.95 14.11 10.99
#